data_AF-A0A1G0LHE7-F1
#
_entry.id   AF-A0A1G0LHE7-F1
#
_cell.length_a   1.000
_cell.length_b   1.000
_cell.length_c   1.000
_cell.angle_alpha   90.00
_cell.angle_beta   90.00
_cell.angle_gamma   90.00
#
_symmetry.space_group_name_H-M   'P 1'
#
loop_
_entity.id
_entity.type
_entity.pdbx_description
1 polymer ?
#
loop_
_entity_poly.entity_id
_entity_poly.type
_entity_poly.pdbx_seq_one_letter_code
_entity_poly.pdbx_strand_id
1 'polypeptide(L)'
;MKNKFKLLSFLILGSLFMLNLWSAYSVFMFNDKSFYAENGIIENLQAVVLAISCITFLVLGLREKAPVKLILLFYSLLCYSFLVRELDVERLNVHEAFKLIGSGIGRNITLVIGFTAMAFFAASKFNFYKKAGIQFIKSKPGMLLLSAGMFLFIGDVFEKSRTVIHHVFFEESFELLGYCLILISALAVKFRADSSSRP
;
A
#
# COMPACT_ATOMS: atom_id res chain seq x y z
N MET A 1 13.33 17.33 11.83
CA MET A 1 12.75 16.22 11.03
C MET A 1 11.27 15.94 11.33
N LYS A 2 10.83 15.93 12.60
CA LYS A 2 9.41 15.73 12.96
C LYS A 2 8.44 16.69 12.25
N ASN A 3 8.80 17.96 12.08
CA ASN A 3 7.97 18.93 11.36
C ASN A 3 7.84 18.63 9.86
N LYS A 4 8.91 18.14 9.21
CA LYS A 4 8.87 17.74 7.79
C LYS A 4 7.95 16.53 7.58
N PHE A 5 8.02 15.53 8.45
CA PHE A 5 7.12 14.38 8.41
C PHE A 5 5.65 14.77 8.60
N LYS A 6 5.36 15.61 9.60
CA LYS A 6 4.00 16.11 9.84
C LYS A 6 3.45 16.90 8.65
N LEU A 7 4.27 17.79 8.08
CA LEU A 7 3.90 18.57 6.90
C LEU A 7 3.61 17.65 5.71
N LEU A 8 4.49 16.69 5.41
CA LEU A 8 4.30 15.77 4.29
C LEU A 8 3.05 14.90 4.47
N SER A 9 2.81 14.40 5.69
CA SER A 9 1.62 13.62 6.00
C SER A 9 0.34 14.46 5.83
N PHE A 10 0.38 15.72 6.28
CA PHE A 10 -0.72 16.66 6.11
C PHE A 10 -1.00 16.96 4.64
N LEU A 11 0.04 17.15 3.83
CA LEU A 11 -0.10 17.39 2.40
C LEU A 11 -0.72 16.18 1.68
N ILE A 12 -0.25 14.96 1.97
CA ILE A 12 -0.80 13.71 1.38
C ILE A 12 -2.27 13.53 1.74
N LEU A 13 -2.62 13.64 3.03
CA LEU A 13 -4.00 13.48 3.48
C LEU A 13 -4.91 14.62 3.00
N GLY A 14 -4.38 15.85 2.95
CA GLY A 14 -5.11 17.01 2.45
C GLY A 14 -5.41 16.90 0.96
N SER A 15 -4.43 16.49 0.13
CA SER A 15 -4.65 16.27 -1.30
C SER A 15 -5.63 15.14 -1.55
N LEU A 16 -5.55 14.06 -0.76
CA LEU A 16 -6.48 12.95 -0.84
C LEU A 16 -7.91 13.34 -0.47
N PHE A 17 -8.08 14.13 0.58
CA PHE A 17 -9.39 14.63 0.99
C PHE A 17 -10.02 15.51 -0.09
N MET A 18 -9.23 16.43 -0.67
CA MET A 18 -9.70 17.27 -1.78
C MET A 18 -10.07 16.46 -3.02
N LEU A 19 -9.26 15.45 -3.37
CA LEU A 19 -9.56 14.55 -4.48
C LEU A 19 -10.86 13.77 -4.24
N ASN A 20 -11.05 13.19 -3.05
CA ASN A 20 -12.28 12.46 -2.72
C ASN A 20 -13.51 13.38 -2.72
N LEU A 21 -13.40 14.61 -2.20
CA LEU A 21 -14.50 15.57 -2.24
C LEU A 21 -14.86 15.94 -3.68
N TRP A 22 -13.85 16.20 -4.51
CA TRP A 22 -14.08 16.52 -5.92
C TRP A 22 -14.70 15.34 -6.67
N SER A 23 -14.15 14.14 -6.50
CA SER A 23 -14.69 12.92 -7.12
C SER A 23 -16.11 12.64 -6.64
N ALA A 24 -16.41 12.78 -5.34
CA ALA A 24 -17.77 12.64 -4.84
C ALA A 24 -18.72 13.66 -5.47
N TYR A 25 -18.32 14.94 -5.53
CA TYR A 25 -19.11 15.97 -6.19
C TYR A 25 -19.39 15.64 -7.66
N SER A 26 -18.36 15.21 -8.41
CA SER A 26 -18.49 14.79 -9.82
C SER A 26 -19.43 13.61 -9.99
N VAL A 27 -19.29 12.58 -9.16
CA VAL A 27 -20.09 11.34 -9.24
C VAL A 27 -21.55 11.60 -8.87
N PHE A 28 -21.82 12.30 -7.77
CA PHE A 28 -23.20 12.48 -7.29
C PHE A 28 -23.98 13.57 -8.04
N MET A 29 -23.31 14.62 -8.54
CA MET A 29 -23.99 15.72 -9.24
C MET A 29 -24.07 15.53 -10.75
N PHE A 30 -23.04 14.94 -11.36
CA PHE A 30 -22.96 14.77 -12.82
C PHE A 30 -23.05 13.31 -13.27
N ASN A 31 -23.15 12.36 -12.34
CA ASN A 31 -23.14 10.91 -12.61
C ASN A 31 -21.92 10.48 -13.44
N ASP A 32 -20.82 11.23 -13.33
CA ASP A 32 -19.60 10.98 -14.08
C ASP A 32 -18.83 9.82 -13.46
N LYS A 33 -18.90 8.66 -14.11
CA LYS A 33 -18.27 7.43 -13.63
C LYS A 33 -16.79 7.34 -13.97
N SER A 34 -16.25 8.27 -14.76
CA SER A 34 -14.85 8.21 -15.23
C SER A 34 -13.81 8.22 -14.10
N PHE A 35 -14.17 8.75 -12.92
CA PHE A 35 -13.28 8.81 -11.76
C PHE A 35 -12.97 7.45 -11.12
N TYR A 36 -13.96 6.54 -11.12
CA TYR A 36 -13.88 5.20 -10.50
C TYR A 36 -14.10 4.07 -11.52
N ALA A 37 -14.09 4.37 -12.82
CA ALA A 37 -14.10 3.35 -13.85
C ALA A 37 -12.76 2.60 -13.87
N GLU A 38 -12.74 1.40 -14.47
CA GLU A 38 -11.50 0.64 -14.69
C GLU A 38 -10.42 1.51 -15.36
N ASN A 39 -9.22 1.51 -14.79
CA ASN A 39 -8.08 2.37 -15.12
C ASN A 39 -8.38 3.88 -14.97
N GLY A 40 -9.31 4.22 -14.08
CA GLY A 40 -9.69 5.59 -13.76
C GLY A 40 -8.60 6.37 -13.04
N ILE A 41 -8.90 7.62 -12.69
CA ILE A 41 -7.95 8.50 -12.00
C ILE A 41 -7.58 7.93 -10.63
N ILE A 42 -8.55 7.32 -9.92
CA ILE A 42 -8.34 6.78 -8.57
C ILE A 42 -7.40 5.56 -8.61
N GLU A 43 -7.72 4.54 -9.40
CA GLU A 43 -6.88 3.33 -9.55
C GLU A 43 -5.43 3.66 -9.97
N ASN A 44 -5.25 4.56 -10.95
CA ASN A 44 -3.90 4.97 -11.36
C ASN A 44 -3.12 5.63 -10.22
N LEU A 45 -3.79 6.45 -9.41
CA LEU A 45 -3.17 7.09 -8.26
C LEU A 45 -2.83 6.06 -7.18
N GLN A 46 -3.70 5.07 -6.94
CA GLN A 46 -3.41 3.95 -6.04
C GLN A 46 -2.13 3.22 -6.46
N ALA A 47 -2.00 2.89 -7.75
CA ALA A 47 -0.80 2.24 -8.29
C ALA A 47 0.47 3.09 -8.06
N VAL A 48 0.42 4.40 -8.29
CA VAL A 48 1.55 5.31 -8.04
C VAL A 48 1.93 5.32 -6.54
N VAL A 49 0.93 5.45 -5.66
CA VAL A 49 1.14 5.48 -4.20
C VAL A 49 1.74 4.16 -3.71
N LEU A 50 1.26 3.03 -4.22
CA LEU A 50 1.78 1.69 -3.91
C LEU A 50 3.20 1.48 -4.43
N ALA A 51 3.52 1.93 -5.64
CA ALA A 51 4.87 1.84 -6.19
C ALA A 51 5.88 2.60 -5.34
N ILE A 52 5.56 3.84 -4.95
CA ILE A 52 6.42 4.66 -4.07
C ILE A 52 6.59 3.98 -2.71
N SER A 53 5.50 3.45 -2.15
CA SER A 53 5.52 2.74 -0.86
C SER A 53 6.39 1.49 -0.91
N CYS A 54 6.23 0.69 -1.97
CA CYS A 54 6.99 -0.53 -2.22
C CYS A 54 8.49 -0.25 -2.27
N ILE A 55 8.92 0.73 -3.08
CA ILE A 55 10.32 1.12 -3.21
C ILE A 55 10.86 1.66 -1.89
N THR A 56 10.08 2.48 -1.18
CA THR A 56 10.51 3.05 0.11
C THR A 56 10.77 1.95 1.13
N PHE A 57 9.85 1.00 1.29
CA PHE A 57 10.04 -0.15 2.18
C PHE A 57 11.20 -1.05 1.75
N LEU A 58 11.38 -1.28 0.44
CA LEU A 58 12.49 -2.06 -0.10
C LEU A 58 13.84 -1.44 0.26
N VAL A 59 14.04 -0.16 -0.05
CA VAL A 59 15.29 0.56 0.21
C VAL A 59 15.61 0.57 1.71
N LEU A 60 14.60 0.79 2.56
CA LEU A 60 14.78 0.75 4.02
C LEU A 60 15.10 -0.67 4.51
N GLY A 61 14.40 -1.69 3.99
CA GLY A 61 14.64 -3.09 4.34
C GLY A 61 16.05 -3.56 3.95
N LEU A 62 16.59 -3.08 2.83
CA LEU A 62 17.97 -3.39 2.42
C LEU A 62 19.03 -2.72 3.30
N ARG A 63 18.71 -1.59 3.94
CA ARG A 63 19.63 -0.83 4.82
C ARG A 63 19.58 -1.27 6.27
N GLU A 64 18.40 -1.68 6.75
CA GLU A 64 18.19 -2.09 8.13
C GLU A 64 18.78 -3.47 8.44
N LYS A 65 19.05 -3.72 9.73
CA LYS A 65 19.49 -5.05 10.22
C LYS A 65 18.28 -5.89 10.65
N ALA A 66 18.50 -7.20 10.81
CA ALA A 66 17.50 -8.07 11.42
C ALA A 66 17.21 -7.61 12.87
N PRO A 67 15.96 -7.68 13.36
CA PRO A 67 14.77 -8.24 12.72
C PRO A 67 14.00 -7.27 11.81
N VAL A 68 14.24 -5.96 11.93
CA VAL A 68 13.46 -4.91 11.24
C VAL A 68 13.51 -5.09 9.72
N LYS A 69 14.66 -5.48 9.17
CA LYS A 69 14.84 -5.84 7.76
C LYS A 69 13.72 -6.73 7.20
N LEU A 70 13.43 -7.86 7.87
CA LEU A 70 12.45 -8.82 7.36
C LEU A 70 11.03 -8.23 7.38
N ILE A 71 10.70 -7.42 8.39
CA ILE A 71 9.40 -6.74 8.48
C ILE A 71 9.23 -5.74 7.32
N LEU A 72 10.25 -4.94 7.01
CA LEU A 72 10.18 -3.96 5.94
C LEU A 72 10.13 -4.62 4.56
N LEU A 73 10.90 -5.68 4.35
CA LEU A 73 10.82 -6.47 3.12
C LEU A 73 9.45 -7.15 2.96
N PHE A 74 8.81 -7.57 4.07
CA PHE A 74 7.44 -8.11 4.03
C PHE A 74 6.45 -7.05 3.55
N TYR A 75 6.50 -5.83 4.11
CA TYR A 75 5.61 -4.75 3.67
C TYR A 75 5.92 -4.27 2.25
N SER A 76 7.18 -4.34 1.80
CA SER A 76 7.54 -4.10 0.40
C SER A 76 6.87 -5.13 -0.52
N LEU A 77 6.96 -6.42 -0.19
CA LEU A 77 6.30 -7.49 -0.95
C LEU A 77 4.77 -7.36 -0.92
N LEU A 78 4.20 -6.94 0.21
CA LEU A 78 2.77 -6.67 0.34
C LEU A 78 2.33 -5.51 -0.56
N CYS A 79 3.08 -4.41 -0.60
CA CYS A 79 2.80 -3.30 -1.51
C CYS A 79 2.92 -3.72 -2.98
N TYR A 80 3.90 -4.57 -3.31
CA TYR A 80 4.03 -5.16 -4.63
C TYR A 80 2.80 -6.03 -4.98
N SER A 81 2.30 -6.83 -4.04
CA SER A 81 1.09 -7.63 -4.23
C SER A 81 -0.12 -6.78 -4.62
N PHE A 82 -0.34 -5.66 -3.93
CA PHE A 82 -1.42 -4.74 -4.27
C PHE A 82 -1.15 -3.98 -5.57
N LEU A 83 0.10 -3.57 -5.82
CA LEU A 83 0.46 -2.83 -7.04
C LEU A 83 0.15 -3.61 -8.30
N VAL A 84 0.43 -4.92 -8.31
CA VAL A 84 0.14 -5.80 -9.46
C VAL A 84 -1.34 -6.22 -9.50
N ARG A 85 -2.13 -5.88 -8.48
CA ARG A 85 -3.59 -5.98 -8.55
C ARG A 85 -4.19 -4.75 -9.23
N GLU A 86 -3.70 -3.56 -8.89
CA GLU A 86 -4.20 -2.30 -9.46
C GLU A 86 -3.67 -2.00 -10.86
N LEU A 87 -2.46 -2.46 -11.19
CA LEU A 87 -1.93 -2.34 -12.54
C LEU A 87 -2.50 -3.44 -13.42
N ASP A 88 -3.26 -3.05 -14.45
CA ASP A 88 -3.58 -3.94 -15.56
C ASP A 88 -2.34 -4.14 -16.46
N VAL A 89 -1.38 -4.94 -15.97
CA VAL A 89 -0.09 -5.20 -16.64
C VAL A 89 -0.29 -5.90 -17.99
N GLU A 90 -1.42 -6.57 -18.20
CA GLU A 90 -1.75 -7.27 -19.43
C GLU A 90 -2.01 -6.29 -20.59
N ARG A 91 -2.53 -5.08 -20.28
CA ARG A 91 -2.75 -4.00 -21.26
C ARG A 91 -1.53 -3.13 -21.52
N LEU A 92 -0.47 -3.24 -20.70
CA LEU A 92 0.74 -2.44 -20.89
C LEU A 92 1.58 -2.98 -22.06
N ASN A 93 2.08 -2.07 -22.90
CA ASN A 93 3.00 -2.40 -23.99
C ASN A 93 4.44 -2.60 -23.46
N VAL A 94 4.61 -3.58 -22.57
CA VAL A 94 5.89 -3.95 -21.95
C VAL A 94 6.32 -5.33 -22.41
N HIS A 95 7.60 -5.65 -22.21
CA HIS A 95 8.17 -6.93 -22.58
C HIS A 95 7.43 -8.11 -21.90
N GLU A 96 7.29 -9.22 -22.60
CA GLU A 96 6.47 -10.38 -22.16
C GLU A 96 6.88 -10.94 -20.79
N ALA A 97 8.16 -10.81 -20.40
CA ALA A 97 8.60 -11.18 -19.05
C ALA A 97 7.94 -10.33 -17.94
N PHE A 98 7.74 -9.03 -18.17
CA PHE A 98 7.04 -8.16 -17.22
C PHE A 98 5.54 -8.42 -17.21
N LYS A 99 4.96 -8.75 -18.37
CA LYS A 99 3.57 -9.22 -18.43
C LYS A 99 3.38 -10.52 -17.66
N LEU A 100 4.28 -11.49 -17.82
CA LEU A 100 4.21 -12.77 -17.10
C LEU A 100 4.27 -12.58 -15.57
N ILE A 101 5.18 -11.72 -15.09
CA ILE A 101 5.31 -11.42 -13.65
C ILE A 101 4.08 -10.64 -13.14
N GLY A 102 3.44 -9.88 -14.01
CA GLY A 102 2.27 -9.04 -13.70
C GLY A 102 0.91 -9.71 -13.90
N SER A 103 0.81 -10.74 -14.74
CA SER A 103 -0.46 -11.33 -15.19
C SER A 103 -0.85 -12.53 -14.35
N GLY A 104 -2.17 -12.79 -14.30
CA GLY A 104 -2.85 -13.64 -13.32
C GLY A 104 -2.04 -14.76 -12.67
N ILE A 105 -1.56 -15.73 -13.45
CA ILE A 105 -0.84 -16.91 -12.94
C ILE A 105 0.58 -16.57 -12.46
N GLY A 106 1.36 -15.81 -13.24
CA GLY A 106 2.75 -15.52 -12.88
C GLY A 106 2.88 -14.54 -11.72
N ARG A 107 1.92 -13.61 -11.57
CA ARG A 107 1.72 -12.81 -10.35
C ARG A 107 1.57 -13.70 -9.13
N ASN A 108 0.63 -14.65 -9.19
CA ASN A 108 0.35 -15.54 -8.06
C ASN A 108 1.56 -16.40 -7.69
N ILE A 109 2.29 -16.93 -8.68
CA ILE A 109 3.52 -17.70 -8.44
C ILE A 109 4.58 -16.83 -7.73
N THR A 110 4.82 -15.61 -8.24
CA THR A 110 5.82 -14.70 -7.68
C THR A 110 5.50 -14.35 -6.23
N LEU A 111 4.22 -14.08 -5.93
CA LEU A 111 3.75 -13.76 -4.59
C LEU A 111 3.85 -14.96 -3.65
N VAL A 112 3.45 -16.16 -4.10
CA VAL A 112 3.58 -17.39 -3.30
C VAL A 112 5.04 -17.64 -2.95
N ILE A 113 5.95 -17.61 -3.92
CA ILE A 113 7.39 -17.80 -3.68
C ILE A 113 7.91 -16.77 -2.68
N GLY A 114 7.58 -15.49 -2.88
CA GLY A 114 8.01 -14.40 -2.00
C GLY A 114 7.50 -14.58 -0.57
N PHE A 115 6.20 -14.77 -0.39
CA PHE A 115 5.60 -14.91 0.95
C PHE A 115 6.03 -16.20 1.64
N THR A 116 6.16 -17.32 0.92
CA THR A 116 6.67 -18.58 1.47
C THR A 116 8.12 -18.44 1.93
N ALA A 117 8.99 -17.80 1.14
CA ALA A 117 10.37 -17.54 1.56
C ALA A 117 10.41 -16.69 2.84
N MET A 118 9.63 -15.62 2.90
CA MET A 118 9.53 -14.75 4.07
C MET A 118 9.00 -15.49 5.31
N ALA A 119 7.98 -16.33 5.14
CA ALA A 119 7.43 -17.16 6.19
C ALA A 119 8.45 -18.19 6.70
N PHE A 120 9.21 -18.82 5.80
CA PHE A 120 10.27 -19.77 6.16
C PHE A 120 11.39 -19.11 7.00
N PHE A 121 11.86 -17.93 6.58
CA PHE A 121 12.85 -17.17 7.35
C PHE A 121 12.31 -16.72 8.71
N ALA A 122 11.05 -16.28 8.77
CA ALA A 122 10.40 -15.89 10.01
C ALA A 122 10.23 -17.09 10.96
N ALA A 123 9.81 -18.25 10.44
CA ALA A 123 9.61 -19.48 11.21
C ALA A 123 10.93 -20.03 11.77
N SER A 124 12.01 -19.96 10.99
CA SER A 124 13.35 -20.40 11.42
C SER A 124 13.84 -19.72 12.70
N LYS A 125 13.38 -18.49 12.99
CA LYS A 125 13.64 -17.77 14.24
C LYS A 125 12.37 -17.17 14.82
N PHE A 126 11.33 -18.00 14.98
CA PHE A 126 9.97 -17.55 15.31
C PHE A 126 9.89 -16.59 16.50
N ASN A 127 10.47 -16.94 17.66
CA ASN A 127 10.40 -16.10 18.86
C ASN A 127 11.07 -14.72 18.67
N PHE A 128 12.16 -14.69 17.90
CA PHE A 128 12.89 -13.46 17.59
C PHE A 128 12.05 -12.53 16.69
N TYR A 129 11.47 -13.05 15.61
CA TYR A 129 10.64 -12.26 14.70
C TYR A 129 9.26 -11.94 15.27
N LYS A 130 8.66 -12.83 16.07
CA LYS A 130 7.39 -12.57 16.77
C LYS A 130 7.49 -11.37 17.69
N LYS A 131 8.55 -11.30 18.52
CA LYS A 131 8.77 -10.17 19.43
C LYS A 131 8.95 -8.86 18.65
N ALA A 132 9.72 -8.89 17.57
CA ALA A 132 9.93 -7.74 16.70
C ALA A 132 8.63 -7.29 16.01
N GLY A 133 7.83 -8.23 15.51
CA GLY A 133 6.54 -7.95 14.87
C GLY A 133 5.55 -7.28 15.82
N ILE A 134 5.42 -7.79 17.05
CA ILE A 134 4.56 -7.18 18.08
C ILE A 134 5.02 -5.76 18.42
N GLN A 135 6.33 -5.56 18.58
CA GLN A 135 6.89 -4.23 18.83
C GLN A 135 6.66 -3.27 17.65
N PHE A 136 6.77 -3.77 16.42
CA PHE A 136 6.52 -2.98 15.22
C PHE A 136 5.05 -2.57 15.13
N ILE A 137 4.10 -3.48 15.34
CA ILE A 137 2.66 -3.19 15.30
C ILE A 137 2.29 -2.11 16.33
N LYS A 138 2.87 -2.15 17.53
CA LYS A 138 2.67 -1.13 18.58
C LYS A 138 3.33 0.22 18.27
N SER A 139 4.18 0.28 17.24
CA SER A 139 4.83 1.53 16.84
C SER A 139 3.92 2.38 15.95
N LYS A 140 4.23 3.68 15.79
CA LYS A 140 3.43 4.58 14.95
C LYS A 140 3.30 4.09 13.49
N PRO A 141 4.38 3.65 12.80
CA PRO A 141 4.25 3.05 11.47
C PRO A 141 3.36 1.78 11.45
N GLY A 142 3.47 0.93 12.48
CA GLY A 142 2.66 -0.28 12.57
C GLY A 142 1.17 0.03 12.74
N MET A 143 0.83 1.00 13.59
CA MET A 143 -0.55 1.47 13.76
C MET A 143 -1.14 2.03 12.46
N LEU A 144 -0.35 2.79 11.69
CA LEU A 144 -0.79 3.28 10.37
C LEU A 144 -1.07 2.13 9.39
N LEU A 145 -0.25 1.07 9.40
CA LEU A 145 -0.45 -0.11 8.57
C LEU A 145 -1.68 -0.92 9.00
N LEU A 146 -1.95 -1.01 10.31
CA LEU A 146 -3.20 -1.61 10.79
C LEU A 146 -4.42 -0.80 10.33
N SER A 147 -4.37 0.53 10.46
CA SER A 147 -5.44 1.39 9.95
C SER A 147 -5.62 1.24 8.44
N ALA A 148 -4.53 1.14 7.68
CA ALA A 148 -4.59 0.85 6.25
C ALA A 148 -5.33 -0.46 5.96
N GLY A 149 -4.99 -1.54 6.66
CA GLY A 149 -5.68 -2.82 6.53
C GLY A 149 -7.18 -2.75 6.86
N MET A 150 -7.57 -1.94 7.85
CA MET A 150 -8.99 -1.71 8.15
C MET A 150 -9.72 -1.00 7.01
N PHE A 151 -9.10 0.01 6.38
CA PHE A 151 -9.71 0.70 5.25
C PHE A 151 -9.81 -0.18 4.01
N LEU A 152 -8.79 -0.99 3.71
CA LEU A 152 -8.86 -1.98 2.62
C LEU A 152 -9.98 -2.99 2.86
N PHE A 153 -10.14 -3.47 4.10
CA PHE A 153 -11.24 -4.36 4.44
C PHE A 153 -12.62 -3.69 4.28
N ILE A 154 -12.75 -2.41 4.65
CA ILE A 154 -13.99 -1.66 4.41
C ILE A 154 -14.26 -1.52 2.91
N GLY A 155 -13.24 -1.28 2.09
CA GLY A 155 -13.36 -1.24 0.63
C GLY A 155 -13.94 -2.54 0.05
N ASP A 156 -13.36 -3.68 0.43
CA ASP A 156 -13.83 -5.02 0.02
C ASP A 156 -15.29 -5.32 0.47
N VAL A 157 -15.73 -4.76 1.60
CA VAL A 157 -17.14 -4.85 2.02
C VAL A 157 -18.05 -4.05 1.07
N PHE A 158 -17.61 -2.88 0.59
CA PHE A 158 -18.36 -2.10 -0.38
C PHE A 158 -18.42 -2.78 -1.75
N GLU A 159 -17.31 -3.35 -2.24
CA GLU A 159 -17.26 -4.15 -3.49
C GLU A 159 -18.39 -5.21 -3.52
N LYS A 160 -18.53 -5.94 -2.41
CA LYS A 160 -19.53 -7.01 -2.26
C LYS A 160 -20.96 -6.51 -2.06
N SER A 161 -21.11 -5.26 -1.60
CA SER A 161 -22.41 -4.65 -1.30
C SER A 161 -23.00 -3.96 -2.54
N ARG A 162 -23.42 -4.77 -3.52
CA ARG A 162 -24.03 -4.27 -4.78
C ARG A 162 -25.33 -3.47 -4.61
N THR A 163 -25.91 -3.46 -3.41
CA THR A 163 -27.10 -2.68 -3.04
C THR A 163 -26.80 -1.20 -2.81
N VAL A 164 -25.53 -0.84 -2.59
CA VAL A 164 -25.11 0.56 -2.39
C VAL A 164 -24.90 1.22 -3.76
N ILE A 165 -25.56 2.36 -3.97
CA ILE A 165 -25.38 3.18 -5.18
C ILE A 165 -23.93 3.69 -5.18
N HIS A 166 -23.25 3.54 -6.31
CA HIS A 166 -21.82 3.83 -6.46
C HIS A 166 -20.90 3.05 -5.49
N HIS A 167 -21.24 1.79 -5.17
CA HIS A 167 -20.38 0.93 -4.33
C HIS A 167 -18.91 0.89 -4.78
N VAL A 168 -18.64 0.82 -6.09
CA VAL A 168 -17.28 0.86 -6.66
C VAL A 168 -16.56 2.17 -6.30
N PHE A 169 -17.24 3.32 -6.32
CA PHE A 169 -16.60 4.57 -5.88
C PHE A 169 -16.16 4.50 -4.42
N PHE A 170 -16.99 3.94 -3.53
CA PHE A 170 -16.63 3.81 -2.13
C PHE A 170 -15.47 2.84 -1.91
N GLU A 171 -15.49 1.70 -2.59
CA GLU A 171 -14.39 0.74 -2.64
C GLU A 171 -13.08 1.45 -3.01
N GLU A 172 -13.03 2.08 -4.18
CA GLU A 172 -11.85 2.79 -4.71
C GLU A 172 -11.35 3.91 -3.78
N SER A 173 -12.27 4.66 -3.17
CA SER A 173 -11.96 5.70 -2.20
C SER A 173 -11.34 5.14 -0.91
N PHE A 174 -11.88 4.05 -0.38
CA PHE A 174 -11.38 3.40 0.83
C PHE A 174 -10.04 2.70 0.58
N GLU A 175 -9.86 2.10 -0.57
CA GLU A 175 -8.58 1.51 -0.96
C GLU A 175 -7.48 2.56 -1.10
N LEU A 176 -7.76 3.67 -1.79
CA LEU A 176 -6.81 4.78 -1.90
C LEU A 176 -6.45 5.38 -0.52
N LEU A 177 -7.40 5.51 0.39
CA LEU A 177 -7.14 5.88 1.79
C LEU A 177 -6.20 4.90 2.48
N GLY A 178 -6.44 3.60 2.33
CA GLY A 178 -5.57 2.55 2.84
C GLY A 178 -4.14 2.67 2.31
N TYR A 179 -3.99 2.83 0.99
CA TYR A 179 -2.67 2.94 0.36
C TYR A 179 -1.92 4.22 0.73
N CYS A 180 -2.60 5.35 0.90
CA CYS A 180 -1.97 6.57 1.43
C CYS A 180 -1.46 6.37 2.87
N LEU A 181 -2.17 5.62 3.72
CA LEU A 181 -1.69 5.30 5.06
C LEU A 181 -0.48 4.37 5.05
N ILE A 182 -0.42 3.41 4.10
CA ILE A 182 0.79 2.60 3.85
C ILE A 182 1.97 3.50 3.48
N LEU A 183 1.78 4.49 2.59
CA LEU A 183 2.83 5.44 2.21
C LEU A 183 3.30 6.28 3.40
N ILE A 184 2.38 6.82 4.18
CA ILE A 184 2.71 7.60 5.38
C ILE A 184 3.45 6.72 6.40
N SER A 185 3.10 5.44 6.52
CA SER A 185 3.83 4.48 7.34
C SER A 185 5.27 4.30 6.86
N ALA A 186 5.49 4.07 5.56
CA ALA A 186 6.82 3.93 4.97
C ALA A 186 7.70 5.17 5.23
N LEU A 187 7.11 6.36 5.06
CA LEU A 187 7.76 7.63 5.36
C LEU A 187 8.06 7.77 6.85
N ALA A 188 7.15 7.35 7.73
CA ALA A 188 7.37 7.39 9.18
C ALA A 188 8.56 6.51 9.60
N VAL A 189 8.73 5.34 8.98
CA VAL A 189 9.93 4.50 9.17
C VAL A 189 11.18 5.22 8.67
N LYS A 190 11.15 5.78 7.46
CA LYS A 190 12.28 6.51 6.87
C LYS A 190 12.76 7.65 7.77
N PHE A 191 11.85 8.53 8.18
CA PHE A 191 12.19 9.67 9.04
C PHE A 191 12.67 9.24 10.43
N ARG A 192 12.31 8.05 10.90
CA ARG A 192 12.88 7.49 12.13
C ARG A 192 14.32 7.03 11.89
N ALA A 193 14.57 6.27 10.83
CA ALA A 193 15.90 5.78 10.47
C ALA A 193 16.91 6.92 10.24
N ASP A 194 16.49 7.98 9.55
CA ASP A 194 17.31 9.18 9.29
C ASP A 194 17.65 9.99 10.57
N SER A 195 16.90 9.77 11.66
CA SER A 195 17.12 10.46 12.94
C SER A 195 18.07 9.69 13.85
N SER A 196 18.20 8.37 13.65
CA SER A 196 19.14 7.52 14.37
C SER A 196 20.53 7.44 13.72
N SER A 197 20.69 7.91 12.48
CA SER A 197 21.93 7.86 11.71
C SER A 197 22.74 9.16 11.73
N ARG A 198 22.29 10.21 12.45
CA ARG A 198 23.06 11.45 12.64
C ARG A 198 23.76 11.41 14.02
N PRO A 199 25.08 11.66 14.08
CA PRO A 199 25.83 11.76 15.34
C PRO A 199 25.35 12.94 16.20
#